data_AF-A0A6H0KSF6-F1
#
_entry.id   AF-A0A6H0KSF6-F1
#
_cell.length_a   1.000
_cell.length_b   1.000
_cell.length_c   1.000
_cell.angle_alpha   90.00
_cell.angle_beta   90.00
_cell.angle_gamma   90.00
#
_symmetry.space_group_name_H-M   'P 1'
#
loop_
_entity.id
_entity.type
_entity.pdbx_description
1 polymer ?
#
loop_
_entity_poly.entity_id
_entity_poly.type
_entity_poly.pdbx_seq_one_letter_code
_entity_poly.pdbx_strand_id
1 'polypeptide(L)'
;MGILDLFRRKIKDPELCRLRDLLTIAYASGEMTAKERNTILEIAAKHNISSSKFHQMLEISPDSVQDAYPITKKEKDEYLHELVYLMEVNSKHTMRAVNYVEFIAKKLGYTPQDVHEMIEVVTSSPINNSPQKKPNQWHIKSIRDFTQDEINAVSQAVVVSSQYGNSVQFTMISGGMTYIPIEQNSASVAGEIVDITKAKLLTLEKTGEIDIYRVQI
;
A
#
# COMPACT_ATOMS: atom_id res chain seq x y z
N MET A 1 -28.47 9.89 -26.21
CA MET A 1 -28.97 8.87 -25.26
C MET A 1 -30.38 8.49 -25.66
N GLY A 2 -30.68 7.19 -25.78
CA GLY A 2 -31.98 6.70 -26.26
C GLY A 2 -32.93 6.39 -25.10
N ILE A 3 -34.24 6.56 -25.32
CA ILE A 3 -35.30 6.27 -24.34
C ILE A 3 -35.27 4.82 -23.81
N LEU A 4 -34.63 3.91 -24.53
CA LEU A 4 -34.46 2.51 -24.16
C LEU A 4 -33.47 2.29 -23.01
N ASP A 5 -32.55 3.23 -22.76
CA ASP A 5 -31.59 3.17 -21.64
C ASP A 5 -32.28 3.37 -20.28
N LEU A 6 -33.48 3.96 -20.26
CA LEU A 6 -34.29 4.14 -19.05
C LEU A 6 -34.91 2.83 -18.52
N PHE A 7 -35.05 1.81 -19.38
CA PHE A 7 -35.71 0.54 -19.04
C PHE A 7 -34.74 -0.62 -18.79
N ARG A 8 -33.43 -0.43 -19.01
CA ARG A 8 -32.43 -1.44 -18.66
C ARG A 8 -32.19 -1.42 -17.15
N ARG A 9 -32.33 -2.58 -16.50
CA ARG A 9 -31.88 -2.77 -15.11
C ARG A 9 -30.39 -2.48 -15.06
N LYS A 10 -30.01 -1.42 -14.35
CA LYS A 10 -28.60 -1.09 -14.12
C LYS A 10 -27.99 -2.11 -13.16
N ILE A 11 -26.75 -2.51 -13.45
CA ILE A 11 -25.99 -3.45 -12.63
C ILE A 11 -25.52 -2.69 -11.39
N LYS A 12 -25.91 -3.15 -10.21
CA LYS A 12 -25.46 -2.59 -8.93
C LYS A 12 -24.38 -3.50 -8.34
N ASP A 13 -23.14 -3.24 -8.72
CA ASP A 13 -21.95 -3.96 -8.25
C ASP A 13 -20.86 -2.93 -7.88
N PRO A 14 -20.42 -2.86 -6.61
CA PRO A 14 -19.35 -1.94 -6.17
C PRO A 14 -18.02 -2.12 -6.92
N GLU A 15 -17.70 -3.34 -7.33
CA GLU A 15 -16.46 -3.65 -8.04
C GLU A 15 -16.52 -3.13 -9.47
N LEU A 16 -17.65 -3.33 -10.16
CA LEU A 16 -17.87 -2.76 -11.48
C LEU A 16 -17.96 -1.24 -11.44
N CYS A 17 -18.53 -0.65 -10.37
CA CYS A 17 -18.53 0.80 -10.18
C CYS A 17 -17.10 1.34 -10.07
N ARG A 18 -16.23 0.69 -9.28
CA ARG A 18 -14.82 1.06 -9.16
C ARG A 18 -14.09 0.95 -10.50
N LEU A 19 -14.26 -0.17 -11.19
CA LEU A 19 -13.64 -0.39 -12.49
C LEU A 19 -14.12 0.62 -13.54
N ARG A 20 -15.42 0.95 -13.56
CA ARG A 20 -15.99 1.99 -14.42
C ARG A 20 -15.30 3.32 -14.21
N ASP A 21 -15.16 3.75 -12.95
CA ASP A 21 -14.59 5.06 -12.64
C ASP A 21 -13.10 5.13 -13.00
N LEU A 22 -12.34 4.07 -12.68
CA LEU A 22 -10.92 3.96 -13.04
C LEU A 22 -10.70 3.97 -14.55
N LEU A 23 -11.50 3.19 -15.30
CA LEU A 23 -11.44 3.18 -16.76
C LEU A 23 -11.84 4.53 -17.35
N THR A 24 -12.84 5.20 -16.78
CA THR A 24 -13.27 6.53 -17.26
C THR A 24 -12.16 7.56 -17.12
N ILE A 25 -11.40 7.51 -16.03
CA ILE A 25 -10.21 8.36 -15.82
C ILE A 25 -9.12 8.02 -16.84
N ALA A 26 -8.81 6.73 -17.02
CA ALA A 26 -7.79 6.30 -17.98
C ALA A 26 -8.14 6.68 -19.43
N TYR A 27 -9.42 6.60 -19.82
CA TYR A 27 -9.87 7.01 -21.15
C TYR A 27 -10.09 8.51 -21.30
N ALA A 28 -10.06 9.31 -20.22
CA ALA A 28 -10.24 10.76 -20.30
C ALA A 28 -9.14 11.45 -21.14
N SER A 29 -7.94 10.85 -21.17
CA SER A 29 -6.79 11.28 -21.96
C SER A 29 -6.84 10.83 -23.44
N GLY A 30 -7.82 10.00 -23.81
CA GLY A 30 -8.04 9.48 -25.16
C GLY A 30 -7.79 7.98 -25.26
N GLU A 31 -6.55 7.55 -24.98
CA GLU A 31 -6.16 6.13 -25.00
C GLU A 31 -5.53 5.74 -23.67
N MET A 32 -5.96 4.59 -23.14
CA MET A 32 -5.37 3.99 -21.95
C MET A 32 -3.98 3.44 -22.28
N THR A 33 -2.97 3.97 -21.58
CA THR A 33 -1.59 3.50 -21.67
C THR A 33 -1.38 2.17 -20.93
N ALA A 34 -0.28 1.47 -21.26
CA ALA A 34 0.08 0.23 -20.57
C ALA A 34 0.33 0.44 -19.06
N LYS A 35 0.84 1.62 -18.67
CA LYS A 35 1.06 1.97 -17.26
C LYS A 35 -0.26 2.10 -16.51
N GLU A 36 -1.20 2.89 -17.04
CA GLU A 36 -2.54 3.04 -16.44
C GLU A 36 -3.26 1.70 -16.34
N ARG A 37 -3.17 0.86 -17.39
CA ARG A 37 -3.74 -0.48 -17.37
C ARG A 37 -3.16 -1.34 -16.25
N ASN A 38 -1.84 -1.35 -16.09
CA ASN A 38 -1.18 -2.12 -15.02
C ASN A 38 -1.60 -1.60 -13.64
N THR A 39 -1.64 -0.28 -13.45
CA THR A 39 -2.12 0.33 -12.20
C THR A 39 -3.57 -0.06 -11.88
N ILE A 40 -4.46 -0.07 -12.88
CA ILE A 40 -5.85 -0.50 -12.66
C ILE A 40 -5.91 -1.98 -12.26
N LEU A 41 -5.09 -2.83 -12.87
CA LEU A 41 -5.03 -4.26 -12.51
C LEU A 41 -4.47 -4.47 -11.10
N GLU A 42 -3.47 -3.69 -10.67
CA GLU A 42 -2.94 -3.71 -9.30
C GLU A 42 -4.01 -3.28 -8.28
N ILE A 43 -4.75 -2.20 -8.57
CA ILE A 43 -5.87 -1.74 -7.74
C ILE A 43 -6.97 -2.81 -7.70
N ALA A 44 -7.30 -3.43 -8.83
CA ALA A 44 -8.29 -4.50 -8.90
C ALA A 44 -7.88 -5.70 -8.02
N ALA A 45 -6.61 -6.14 -8.14
CA ALA A 45 -6.08 -7.23 -7.33
C ALA A 45 -6.11 -6.91 -5.82
N LYS A 46 -5.77 -5.68 -5.44
CA LYS A 46 -5.83 -5.18 -4.06
C LYS A 46 -7.23 -5.28 -3.44
N HIS A 47 -8.28 -5.13 -4.25
CA HIS A 47 -9.69 -5.24 -3.84
C HIS A 47 -10.31 -6.62 -4.12
N ASN A 48 -9.50 -7.64 -4.45
CA ASN A 48 -9.95 -8.98 -4.84
C ASN A 48 -10.90 -9.01 -6.05
N ILE A 49 -10.82 -8.01 -6.93
CA ILE A 49 -11.61 -7.93 -8.16
C ILE A 49 -10.97 -8.86 -9.19
N SER A 50 -11.73 -9.86 -9.64
CA SER A 50 -11.24 -10.82 -10.64
C SER A 50 -10.95 -10.17 -12.00
N SER A 51 -9.95 -10.69 -12.72
CA SER A 51 -9.69 -10.27 -14.11
C SER A 51 -10.91 -10.44 -15.02
N SER A 52 -11.78 -11.41 -14.74
CA SER A 52 -13.04 -11.60 -15.46
C SER A 52 -13.95 -10.37 -15.35
N LYS A 53 -14.05 -9.73 -14.18
CA LYS A 53 -14.85 -8.50 -14.00
C LYS A 53 -14.21 -7.31 -14.69
N PHE A 54 -12.88 -7.24 -14.73
CA PHE A 54 -12.16 -6.24 -15.52
C PHE A 54 -12.51 -6.36 -17.02
N HIS A 55 -12.46 -7.57 -17.58
CA HIS A 55 -12.86 -7.81 -18.98
C HIS A 55 -14.35 -7.53 -19.22
N GLN A 56 -15.21 -7.94 -18.29
CA GLN A 56 -16.63 -7.62 -18.35
C GLN A 56 -16.87 -6.11 -18.41
N MET A 57 -16.16 -5.32 -17.60
CA MET A 57 -16.28 -3.85 -17.59
C MET A 57 -15.86 -3.21 -18.92
N LEU A 58 -14.91 -3.81 -19.65
CA LEU A 58 -14.51 -3.34 -20.98
C LEU A 58 -15.56 -3.60 -22.06
N GLU A 59 -16.42 -4.61 -21.87
CA GLU A 59 -17.44 -5.01 -22.86
C GLU A 59 -18.79 -4.33 -22.62
N ILE A 60 -19.13 -3.99 -21.37
CA ILE A 60 -20.38 -3.33 -21.03
C ILE A 60 -20.28 -1.81 -21.16
N SER A 61 -21.42 -1.14 -21.40
CA SER A 61 -21.44 0.32 -21.40
C SER A 61 -21.29 0.88 -19.97
N PRO A 62 -20.46 1.93 -19.75
CA PRO A 62 -20.31 2.57 -18.44
C PRO A 62 -21.64 3.00 -17.80
N ASP A 63 -22.60 3.44 -18.63
CA ASP A 63 -23.93 3.89 -18.19
C ASP A 63 -24.83 2.76 -17.65
N SER A 64 -24.49 1.50 -17.95
CA SER A 64 -25.20 0.32 -17.47
C SER A 64 -24.87 -0.01 -16.01
N VAL A 65 -23.82 0.59 -15.44
CA VAL A 65 -23.39 0.34 -14.06
C VAL A 65 -23.90 1.46 -13.15
N GLN A 66 -24.64 1.08 -12.11
CA GLN A 66 -25.15 2.01 -11.10
C GLN A 66 -24.04 2.40 -10.12
N ASP A 67 -24.12 3.63 -9.63
CA ASP A 67 -23.29 4.12 -8.54
C ASP A 67 -23.43 3.25 -7.29
N ALA A 68 -22.30 2.67 -6.87
CA ALA A 68 -22.20 1.80 -5.71
C ALA A 68 -20.92 2.15 -4.93
N TYR A 69 -20.94 3.33 -4.30
CA TYR A 69 -19.80 3.87 -3.57
C TYR A 69 -19.67 3.33 -2.14
N PRO A 70 -18.45 3.33 -1.57
CA PRO A 70 -18.23 2.97 -0.18
C PRO A 70 -18.96 3.89 0.81
N ILE A 71 -19.22 3.36 2.01
CA ILE A 71 -19.98 4.06 3.06
C ILE A 71 -19.04 4.60 4.14
N THR A 72 -18.00 3.84 4.49
CA THR A 72 -17.10 4.21 5.59
C THR A 72 -16.12 5.29 5.14
N LYS A 73 -15.77 6.22 6.04
CA LYS A 73 -14.84 7.32 5.75
C LYS A 73 -13.51 6.80 5.17
N LYS A 74 -12.95 5.76 5.80
CA LYS A 74 -11.69 5.15 5.36
C LYS A 74 -11.76 4.59 3.94
N GLU A 75 -12.82 3.87 3.59
CA GLU A 75 -12.96 3.31 2.24
C GLU A 75 -13.23 4.39 1.19
N LYS A 76 -13.91 5.48 1.58
CA LYS A 76 -14.12 6.65 0.72
C LYS A 76 -12.81 7.39 0.45
N ASP A 77 -11.99 7.59 1.48
CA ASP A 77 -10.65 8.19 1.36
C ASP A 77 -9.77 7.33 0.43
N GLU A 78 -9.77 6.01 0.62
CA GLU A 78 -9.02 5.07 -0.23
C GLU A 78 -9.54 5.04 -1.67
N TYR A 79 -10.86 5.11 -1.88
CA TYR A 79 -11.45 5.21 -3.21
C TYR A 79 -10.97 6.46 -3.95
N LEU A 80 -11.08 7.63 -3.30
CA LEU A 80 -10.69 8.90 -3.92
C LEU A 80 -9.19 8.96 -4.22
N HIS A 81 -8.36 8.47 -3.29
CA HIS A 81 -6.91 8.39 -3.47
C HIS A 81 -6.53 7.54 -4.68
N GLU A 82 -7.19 6.40 -4.90
CA GLU A 82 -6.91 5.54 -6.06
C GLU A 82 -7.25 6.22 -7.40
N LEU A 83 -8.33 6.99 -7.45
CA LEU A 83 -8.70 7.77 -8.63
C LEU A 83 -7.65 8.85 -8.93
N VAL A 84 -7.24 9.60 -7.90
CA VAL A 84 -6.21 10.64 -8.02
C VAL A 84 -4.87 10.01 -8.41
N TYR A 85 -4.47 8.93 -7.74
CA TYR A 85 -3.23 8.22 -8.05
C TYR A 85 -3.16 7.78 -9.51
N LEU A 86 -4.23 7.16 -10.05
CA LEU A 86 -4.27 6.75 -11.46
C LEU A 86 -4.11 7.95 -12.41
N MET A 87 -4.67 9.10 -12.07
CA MET A 87 -4.54 10.33 -12.85
C MET A 87 -3.08 10.85 -12.86
N GLU A 88 -2.37 10.72 -11.74
CA GLU A 88 -0.98 11.18 -11.58
C GLU A 88 0.05 10.28 -12.28
N VAL A 89 -0.22 8.97 -12.41
CA VAL A 89 0.70 7.97 -12.97
C VAL A 89 1.23 8.34 -14.37
N ASN A 90 0.47 9.10 -15.15
CA ASN A 90 0.85 9.50 -16.51
C ASN A 90 1.23 10.99 -16.65
N SER A 91 1.22 11.75 -15.53
CA SER A 91 1.50 13.20 -15.46
C SER A 91 0.74 14.06 -16.48
N LYS A 92 -0.41 13.57 -16.97
CA LYS A 92 -1.29 14.23 -17.93
C LYS A 92 -2.65 14.46 -17.29
N HIS A 93 -2.75 15.49 -16.46
CA HIS A 93 -4.04 15.93 -15.92
C HIS A 93 -4.83 16.58 -17.06
N THR A 94 -5.65 15.79 -17.75
CA THR A 94 -6.66 16.40 -18.61
C THR A 94 -7.75 17.01 -17.72
N MET A 95 -8.23 18.18 -18.10
CA MET A 95 -9.35 18.83 -17.38
C MET A 95 -10.58 17.92 -17.29
N ARG A 96 -10.75 16.98 -18.23
CA ARG A 96 -11.79 15.94 -18.18
C ARG A 96 -11.60 14.96 -17.02
N ALA A 97 -10.36 14.50 -16.78
CA ALA A 97 -10.06 13.59 -15.68
C ALA A 97 -10.30 14.27 -14.33
N VAL A 98 -9.81 15.51 -14.16
CA VAL A 98 -10.01 16.29 -12.91
C VAL A 98 -11.50 16.51 -12.65
N ASN A 99 -12.26 17.00 -13.64
CA ASN A 99 -13.69 17.23 -13.50
C ASN A 99 -14.45 15.93 -13.14
N TYR A 100 -13.99 14.79 -13.66
CA TYR A 100 -14.59 13.51 -13.33
C TYR A 100 -14.29 13.10 -11.88
N VAL A 101 -13.04 13.23 -11.42
CA VAL A 101 -12.66 12.95 -10.03
C VAL A 101 -13.43 13.84 -9.06
N GLU A 102 -13.56 15.14 -9.34
CA GLU A 102 -14.37 16.08 -8.54
C GLU A 102 -15.85 15.67 -8.47
N PHE A 103 -16.40 15.22 -9.60
CA PHE A 103 -17.78 14.73 -9.65
C PHE A 103 -17.98 13.51 -8.76
N ILE A 104 -17.03 12.57 -8.76
CA ILE A 104 -17.06 11.40 -7.88
C ILE A 104 -16.84 11.80 -6.41
N ALA A 105 -15.90 12.71 -6.15
CA ALA A 105 -15.61 13.23 -4.81
C ALA A 105 -16.86 13.83 -4.16
N LYS A 106 -17.64 14.60 -4.93
CA LYS A 106 -18.92 15.15 -4.48
C LYS A 106 -19.93 14.06 -4.09
N LYS A 107 -19.98 12.94 -4.81
CA LYS A 107 -20.85 11.80 -4.47
C LYS A 107 -20.39 11.06 -3.22
N LEU A 108 -19.07 11.04 -2.95
CA LEU A 108 -18.50 10.47 -1.73
C LEU A 108 -18.68 11.39 -0.52
N GLY A 109 -18.93 12.69 -0.75
CA GLY A 109 -19.16 13.71 0.28
C GLY A 109 -17.97 14.65 0.52
N TYR A 110 -17.00 14.69 -0.41
CA TYR A 110 -15.86 15.61 -0.37
C TYR A 110 -16.12 16.86 -1.20
N THR A 111 -15.33 17.88 -0.92
CA THR A 111 -15.32 19.15 -1.64
C THR A 111 -14.26 19.13 -2.74
N PRO A 112 -14.37 20.00 -3.77
CA PRO A 112 -13.31 20.17 -4.77
C PRO A 112 -11.98 20.55 -4.13
N GLN A 113 -11.98 21.32 -3.03
CA GLN A 113 -10.75 21.67 -2.31
C GLN A 113 -10.01 20.42 -1.80
N ASP A 114 -10.73 19.45 -1.22
CA ASP A 114 -10.13 18.20 -0.74
C ASP A 114 -9.46 17.41 -1.88
N VAL A 115 -10.03 17.47 -3.10
CA VAL A 115 -9.45 16.85 -4.29
C VAL A 115 -8.16 17.54 -4.70
N HIS A 116 -8.12 18.87 -4.69
CA HIS A 116 -6.92 19.64 -5.03
C HIS A 116 -5.79 19.39 -4.04
N GLU A 117 -6.09 19.36 -2.73
CA GLU A 117 -5.12 19.01 -1.70
C GLU A 117 -4.58 17.58 -1.91
N MET A 118 -5.46 16.63 -2.24
CA MET A 118 -5.05 15.25 -2.51
C MET A 118 -4.16 15.14 -3.75
N ILE A 119 -4.49 15.87 -4.83
CA ILE A 119 -3.64 15.97 -6.03
C ILE A 119 -2.27 16.52 -5.62
N GLU A 120 -2.22 17.64 -4.89
CA GLU A 120 -0.98 18.26 -4.45
C GLU A 120 -0.12 17.29 -3.62
N VAL A 121 -0.71 16.54 -2.70
CA VAL A 121 -0.01 15.52 -1.88
C VAL A 121 0.57 14.41 -2.76
N VAL A 122 -0.18 13.91 -3.75
CA VAL A 122 0.28 12.83 -4.63
C VAL A 122 1.35 13.36 -5.62
N THR A 123 1.22 14.59 -6.12
CA THR A 123 2.19 15.22 -7.03
C THR A 123 3.49 15.66 -6.33
N SER A 124 3.40 16.19 -5.10
CA SER A 124 4.56 16.65 -4.31
C SER A 124 5.41 15.52 -3.75
N SER A 125 4.91 14.28 -3.80
CA SER A 125 5.64 13.07 -3.44
C SER A 125 5.96 12.21 -4.67
N PRO A 126 7.03 12.51 -5.45
CA PRO A 126 7.44 11.66 -6.55
C PRO A 126 8.24 10.46 -6.00
N ILE A 127 7.61 9.59 -5.22
CA ILE A 127 8.25 8.36 -4.75
C ILE A 127 7.23 7.21 -4.79
N ASN A 128 7.44 6.35 -5.79
CA ASN A 128 7.31 4.88 -5.79
C ASN A 128 6.18 4.25 -4.96
N ASN A 129 5.35 3.44 -5.64
CA ASN A 129 4.73 2.22 -5.12
C ASN A 129 4.63 2.16 -3.60
N SER A 130 3.59 2.77 -3.03
CA SER A 130 3.17 2.41 -1.69
C SER A 130 1.96 1.48 -1.82
N PRO A 131 2.15 0.15 -1.79
CA PRO A 131 1.03 -0.72 -1.45
C PRO A 131 0.59 -0.28 -0.06
N GLN A 132 -0.72 -0.02 0.09
CA GLN A 132 -1.45 0.07 1.36
C GLN A 132 -0.55 0.12 2.61
N LYS A 133 -0.55 1.25 3.33
CA LYS A 133 -0.38 1.17 4.79
C LYS A 133 -1.50 0.25 5.31
N LYS A 134 -1.20 -1.05 5.41
CA LYS A 134 -2.01 -2.02 6.11
C LYS A 134 -1.91 -1.61 7.57
N PRO A 135 -2.98 -1.12 8.20
CA PRO A 135 -2.89 -0.52 9.54
C PRO A 135 -2.64 -1.55 10.66
N ASN A 136 -2.17 -2.77 10.32
CA ASN A 136 -2.00 -3.88 11.26
C ASN A 136 -0.72 -4.71 11.04
N GLN A 137 0.20 -4.27 10.19
CA GLN A 137 1.51 -4.95 10.02
C GLN A 137 2.62 -4.15 10.69
N TRP A 138 3.65 -4.86 11.18
CA TRP A 138 4.88 -4.24 11.66
C TRP A 138 5.62 -3.65 10.47
N HIS A 139 6.02 -2.38 10.56
CA HIS A 139 6.79 -1.69 9.53
C HIS A 139 8.19 -1.37 10.06
N ILE A 140 9.19 -1.43 9.20
CA ILE A 140 10.55 -1.02 9.56
C ILE A 140 10.56 0.50 9.70
N LYS A 141 10.73 0.98 10.93
CA LYS A 141 10.91 2.39 11.29
C LYS A 141 12.30 2.87 10.94
N SER A 142 13.30 2.07 11.27
CA SER A 142 14.70 2.38 11.01
C SER A 142 15.55 1.12 10.94
N ILE A 143 16.61 1.22 10.16
CA ILE A 143 17.69 0.23 10.11
C ILE A 143 18.97 1.00 10.43
N ARG A 144 19.72 0.53 11.41
CA ARG A 144 21.03 1.09 11.73
C ARG A 144 22.04 -0.01 11.98
N ASP A 145 23.30 0.33 11.73
CA ASP A 145 24.42 -0.51 12.16
C ASP A 145 24.63 -0.34 13.68
N PHE A 146 25.28 -1.32 14.30
CA PHE A 146 25.67 -1.23 15.70
C PHE A 146 26.80 -0.21 15.87
N THR A 147 26.76 0.57 16.95
CA THR A 147 27.83 1.52 17.24
C THR A 147 29.07 0.79 17.75
N GLN A 148 30.24 1.42 17.64
CA GLN A 148 31.48 0.83 18.14
C GLN A 148 31.42 0.53 19.64
N ASP A 149 30.72 1.37 20.42
CA ASP A 149 30.51 1.16 21.85
C ASP A 149 29.63 -0.08 22.13
N GLU A 150 28.57 -0.29 21.32
CA GLU A 150 27.72 -1.48 21.42
C GLU A 150 28.49 -2.75 21.05
N ILE A 151 29.30 -2.70 19.99
CA ILE A 151 30.16 -3.82 19.57
C ILE A 151 31.18 -4.13 20.68
N ASN A 152 31.82 -3.11 21.24
CA ASN A 152 32.79 -3.27 22.32
C ASN A 152 32.15 -3.75 23.62
N ALA A 153 30.85 -3.54 23.83
CA ALA A 153 30.14 -4.01 25.02
C ALA A 153 29.73 -5.50 24.92
N VAL A 154 29.75 -6.09 23.73
CA VAL A 154 29.39 -7.49 23.51
C VAL A 154 30.63 -8.38 23.47
N SER A 155 30.67 -9.37 24.35
CA SER A 155 31.69 -10.41 24.36
C SER A 155 31.47 -11.46 23.27
N GLN A 156 30.21 -11.84 23.02
CA GLN A 156 29.88 -12.87 22.05
C GLN A 156 28.41 -12.75 21.60
N ALA A 157 28.16 -12.94 20.30
CA ALA A 157 26.82 -13.04 19.73
C ALA A 157 26.63 -14.41 19.08
N VAL A 158 25.61 -15.16 19.49
CA VAL A 158 25.31 -16.52 18.97
C VAL A 158 23.83 -16.63 18.64
N VAL A 159 23.50 -17.23 17.50
CA VAL A 159 22.12 -17.56 17.16
C VAL A 159 21.63 -18.72 18.03
N VAL A 160 20.54 -18.52 18.75
CA VAL A 160 19.88 -19.54 19.56
C VAL A 160 18.44 -19.74 19.09
N SER A 161 17.96 -20.98 19.09
CA SER A 161 16.56 -21.28 18.80
C SER A 161 15.67 -20.84 19.97
N SER A 162 14.62 -20.06 19.71
CA SER A 162 13.62 -19.69 20.70
C SER A 162 12.22 -20.16 20.28
N GLN A 163 11.27 -20.11 21.22
CA GLN A 163 9.87 -20.51 20.99
C GLN A 163 9.15 -19.72 19.87
N TYR A 164 9.70 -18.56 19.46
CA TYR A 164 9.12 -17.68 18.42
C TYR A 164 10.03 -17.55 17.18
N GLY A 165 11.00 -18.44 17.01
CA GLY A 165 12.01 -18.39 15.94
C GLY A 165 13.42 -18.19 16.48
N ASN A 166 14.39 -18.05 15.59
CA ASN A 166 15.78 -17.86 15.99
C ASN A 166 15.98 -16.44 16.55
N SER A 167 16.78 -16.34 17.61
CA SER A 167 17.15 -15.09 18.29
C SER A 167 18.67 -15.02 18.40
N VAL A 168 19.24 -13.82 18.38
CA VAL A 168 20.65 -13.64 18.71
C VAL A 168 20.76 -13.43 20.21
N GLN A 169 21.51 -14.30 20.87
CA GLN A 169 21.97 -14.13 22.24
C GLN A 169 23.23 -13.28 22.24
N PHE A 170 23.16 -12.10 22.83
CA PHE A 170 24.28 -11.21 23.10
C PHE A 170 24.76 -11.42 24.54
N THR A 171 26.01 -11.85 24.68
CA THR A 171 26.68 -11.97 25.98
C THR A 171 27.47 -10.69 26.21
N MET A 172 27.15 -9.92 27.24
CA MET A 172 27.78 -8.62 27.52
C MET A 172 29.09 -8.79 28.30
N ILE A 173 30.09 -7.94 28.05
CA ILE A 173 31.37 -7.96 28.78
C ILE A 173 31.16 -7.61 30.27
N SER A 174 30.20 -6.75 30.59
CA SER A 174 29.84 -6.38 31.96
C SER A 174 29.20 -7.50 32.77
N GLY A 175 28.97 -8.66 32.15
CA GLY A 175 28.09 -9.71 32.67
C GLY A 175 26.63 -9.45 32.27
N GLY A 176 25.90 -10.54 32.00
CA GLY A 176 24.51 -10.51 31.53
C GLY A 176 24.34 -11.02 30.10
N MET A 177 23.13 -11.48 29.80
CA MET A 177 22.74 -11.99 28.48
C MET A 177 21.47 -11.26 28.02
N THR A 178 21.48 -10.76 26.79
CA THR A 178 20.34 -10.12 26.13
C THR A 178 19.97 -10.93 24.90
N TYR A 179 18.67 -11.07 24.62
CA TYR A 179 18.19 -11.83 23.48
C TYR A 179 17.36 -10.92 22.58
N ILE A 180 17.73 -10.84 21.31
CA ILE A 180 16.98 -10.08 20.30
C ILE A 180 16.56 -11.03 19.19
N PRO A 181 15.26 -11.12 18.86
CA PRO A 181 14.78 -11.97 17.77
C PRO A 181 15.40 -11.59 16.42
N ILE A 182 15.65 -12.59 15.57
CA ILE A 182 16.12 -12.36 14.21
C ILE A 182 14.92 -11.99 13.31
N GLU A 183 15.18 -11.29 12.21
CA GLU A 183 14.20 -11.06 11.15
C GLU A 183 13.61 -12.39 10.64
N GLN A 184 12.31 -12.41 10.32
CA GLN A 184 11.58 -13.64 9.96
C GLN A 184 12.09 -14.35 8.69
N ASN A 185 13.01 -13.73 7.93
CA ASN A 185 13.48 -14.22 6.64
C ASN A 185 14.98 -14.60 6.63
N SER A 186 15.62 -14.72 7.79
CA SER A 186 17.02 -15.14 7.87
C SER A 186 17.15 -16.66 7.73
N ALA A 187 18.03 -17.13 6.86
CA ALA A 187 18.39 -18.56 6.72
C ALA A 187 19.33 -19.08 7.82
N SER A 188 19.56 -18.29 8.88
CA SER A 188 20.57 -18.55 9.89
C SER A 188 20.22 -19.70 10.81
N VAL A 189 21.22 -20.50 11.16
CA VAL A 189 21.06 -21.76 11.90
C VAL A 189 21.43 -21.54 13.37
N ALA A 190 20.70 -22.19 14.29
CA ALA A 190 21.04 -22.16 15.71
C ALA A 190 22.46 -22.72 15.95
N GLY A 191 23.27 -21.98 16.70
CA GLY A 191 24.68 -22.26 16.98
C GLY A 191 25.67 -21.44 16.14
N GLU A 192 25.19 -20.66 15.17
CA GLU A 192 26.05 -19.78 14.36
C GLU A 192 26.54 -18.57 15.16
N ILE A 193 27.85 -18.30 15.09
CA ILE A 193 28.44 -17.10 15.68
C ILE A 193 28.15 -15.92 14.76
N VAL A 194 27.47 -14.91 15.28
CA VAL A 194 27.10 -13.71 14.53
C VAL A 194 28.22 -12.70 14.59
N ASP A 195 28.68 -12.25 13.42
CA ASP A 195 29.55 -11.09 13.32
C ASP A 195 28.72 -9.81 13.45
N ILE A 196 28.76 -9.19 14.63
CA ILE A 196 27.98 -7.99 14.97
C ILE A 196 28.34 -6.81 14.04
N THR A 197 29.55 -6.78 13.51
CA THR A 197 29.99 -5.71 12.58
C THR A 197 29.26 -5.77 11.24
N LYS A 198 28.71 -6.92 10.88
CA LYS A 198 27.89 -7.13 9.68
C LYS A 198 26.40 -7.15 9.97
N ALA A 199 26.03 -7.29 11.25
CA ALA A 199 24.66 -7.31 11.70
C ALA A 199 24.07 -5.90 11.74
N LYS A 200 22.77 -5.80 11.49
CA LYS A 200 22.01 -4.54 11.58
C LYS A 200 20.88 -4.66 12.57
N LEU A 201 20.61 -3.58 13.29
CA LEU A 201 19.47 -3.46 14.18
C LEU A 201 18.29 -2.83 13.43
N LEU A 202 17.19 -3.57 13.37
CA LEU A 202 15.92 -3.09 12.82
C LEU A 202 15.01 -2.68 13.97
N THR A 203 14.46 -1.47 13.86
CA THR A 203 13.37 -1.01 14.72
C THR A 203 12.08 -1.16 13.93
N LEU A 204 11.14 -1.93 14.45
CA LEU A 204 9.82 -2.12 13.85
C LEU A 204 8.79 -1.34 14.67
N GLU A 205 7.94 -0.59 13.99
CA GLU A 205 6.82 0.13 14.59
C GLU A 205 5.48 -0.44 14.10
N LYS A 206 4.49 -0.37 14.98
CA LYS A 206 3.10 -0.69 14.68
C LYS A 206 2.21 0.29 15.42
N THR A 207 1.22 0.84 14.72
CA THR A 207 0.30 1.83 15.29
C THR A 207 -0.44 1.24 16.51
N GLY A 208 -0.21 1.83 17.69
CA GLY A 208 -0.83 1.40 18.95
C GLY A 208 -0.03 0.38 19.76
N GLU A 209 1.14 -0.07 19.27
CA GLU A 209 2.08 -0.91 20.02
C GLU A 209 3.42 -0.20 20.22
N ILE A 210 4.20 -0.67 21.19
CA ILE A 210 5.57 -0.19 21.41
C ILE A 210 6.49 -0.69 20.30
N ASP A 211 7.50 0.10 19.95
CA ASP A 211 8.51 -0.30 18.98
C ASP A 211 9.23 -1.58 19.45
N ILE A 212 9.49 -2.50 18.51
CA ILE A 212 10.22 -3.74 18.79
C ILE A 212 11.51 -3.78 17.98
N TYR A 213 12.51 -4.47 18.51
CA TYR A 213 13.81 -4.61 17.86
C TYR A 213 13.99 -6.00 17.27
N ARG A 214 14.64 -6.06 16.11
CA ARG A 214 15.12 -7.30 15.50
C ARG A 214 16.55 -7.14 15.01
N VAL A 215 17.23 -8.26 14.83
CA VAL A 215 18.56 -8.30 14.19
C VAL A 215 18.44 -8.85 12.78
N GLN A 216 19.07 -8.19 11.83
CA GLN A 216 19.31 -8.70 10.47
C GLN A 216 20.77 -9.10 10.38
N ILE A 217 20.99 -10.34 9.96
CA ILE A 217 22.29 -10.99 9.80
C ILE A 217 22.38 -11.59 8.41
#